data_AF-A0A8T4X4V5-F1
#
_entry.id   AF-A0A8T4X4V5-F1
#
_cell.length_a   1.000
_cell.length_b   1.000
_cell.length_c   1.000
_cell.angle_alpha   90.00
_cell.angle_beta   90.00
_cell.angle_gamma   90.00
#
_symmetry.space_group_name_H-M   'P 1'
#
loop_
_entity.id
_entity.type
_entity.pdbx_description
1 polymer ?
#
loop_
_entity_poly.entity_id
_entity_poly.type
_entity_poly.pdbx_seq_one_letter_code
_entity_poly.pdbx_strand_id
1 'polypeptide(L)' 'MVKVQDNLDIELECEEKIIAEKHRFGRVRSRMMSQLRKEYGMEIANRSLARINKRISIKSKMTKIHSDEFLM' A
#
# COMPACT_ATOMS: atom_id res chain seq x y z
N MET A 1 23.48 15.44 -9.06
CA MET A 1 22.95 14.17 -8.53
C MET A 1 21.60 14.47 -7.87
N VAL A 2 20.49 14.40 -8.61
CA VAL A 2 19.12 14.71 -8.13
C VAL A 2 18.14 13.79 -8.86
N LYS A 3 18.02 12.52 -8.44
CA LYS A 3 17.05 11.56 -9.05
C LYS A 3 16.41 10.60 -8.04
N VAL A 4 16.92 10.54 -6.81
CA VAL A 4 16.46 9.55 -5.82
C VAL A 4 15.33 10.10 -4.96
N GLN A 5 15.36 11.39 -4.61
CA GLN A 5 14.36 12.01 -3.74
C GLN A 5 12.99 12.10 -4.40
N ASP A 6 12.93 12.56 -5.65
CA ASP A 6 11.67 12.70 -6.40
C ASP A 6 10.90 11.38 -6.52
N ASN A 7 11.60 10.26 -6.66
CA ASN A 7 10.96 8.94 -6.75
C ASN A 7 10.38 8.48 -5.42
N LEU A 8 10.99 8.87 -4.29
CA LEU A 8 10.47 8.52 -2.97
C LEU A 8 9.19 9.29 -2.67
N ASP A 9 9.17 10.59 -2.97
CA ASP A 9 8.00 11.44 -2.74
C ASP A 9 6.81 10.98 -3.59
N ILE A 10 7.07 10.61 -4.85
CA ILE A 10 6.07 10.02 -5.74
C ILE A 10 5.55 8.67 -5.22
N GLU A 11 6.44 7.79 -4.73
CA GLU A 11 6.04 6.50 -4.16
C GLU A 11 5.15 6.70 -2.91
N LEU A 12 5.48 7.67 -2.05
CA LEU A 12 4.74 8.01 -0.83
C LEU A 12 3.35 8.57 -1.16
N GLU A 13 3.23 9.50 -2.10
CA GLU A 13 1.94 10.05 -2.53
C GLU A 13 1.03 8.95 -3.11
N CYS A 14 1.62 8.04 -3.91
CA CYS A 14 0.90 6.88 -4.43
C CYS A 14 0.44 5.93 -3.30
N GLU A 15 1.27 5.71 -2.28
CA GLU A 15 0.91 4.92 -1.10
C GLU A 15 -0.26 5.54 -0.32
N GLU A 16 -0.27 6.86 -0.12
CA GLU A 16 -1.35 7.57 0.58
C GLU A 16 -2.70 7.39 -0.11
N LYS A 17 -2.74 7.56 -1.44
CA LYS A 17 -3.96 7.34 -2.23
C LYS A 17 -4.46 5.90 -2.11
N ILE A 18 -3.56 4.91 -2.10
CA ILE A 18 -3.89 3.50 -1.92
C ILE A 18 -4.44 3.22 -0.52
N ILE A 19 -3.83 3.79 0.52
CA ILE A 19 -4.26 3.65 1.91
C ILE A 19 -5.66 4.24 2.09
N ALA A 20 -5.89 5.45 1.58
CA ALA A 20 -7.19 6.12 1.66
C ALA A 20 -8.31 5.28 1.01
N GLU A 21 -8.05 4.70 -0.17
CA GLU A 21 -9.02 3.84 -0.85
C GLU A 21 -9.30 2.55 -0.05
N LYS A 22 -8.27 1.92 0.51
CA LYS A 22 -8.43 0.74 1.37
C LYS A 22 -9.16 1.05 2.67
N HIS A 23 -8.90 2.21 3.28
CA HIS A 23 -9.62 2.62 4.48
C HIS A 23 -11.10 2.86 4.18
N ARG A 24 -11.42 3.45 3.01
CA ARG A 24 -12.79 3.75 2.61
C ARG A 24 -13.60 2.53 2.15
N PHE A 25 -12.98 1.59 1.45
CA PHE A 25 -13.69 0.47 0.79
C PHE A 25 -13.26 -0.92 1.25
N GLY A 26 -12.28 -1.03 2.15
CA GLY A 26 -11.63 -2.30 2.53
C GLY A 26 -10.73 -2.89 1.44
N ARG A 27 -10.77 -2.37 0.21
CA ARG A 27 -9.99 -2.83 -0.94
C ARG A 27 -9.66 -1.68 -1.88
N VAL A 28 -8.63 -1.86 -2.71
CA VAL A 28 -8.37 -0.94 -3.83
C VAL A 28 -9.19 -1.38 -5.02
N ARG A 29 -10.03 -0.50 -5.56
CA ARG A 29 -10.87 -0.79 -6.74
C ARG A 29 -10.02 -0.76 -8.02
N SER A 30 -10.38 -1.58 -9.01
CA SER A 30 -9.65 -1.65 -10.29
C SER A 30 -9.58 -0.31 -11.01
N ARG A 31 -10.65 0.50 -10.95
CA ARG A 31 -10.67 1.85 -11.51
C ARG A 31 -9.62 2.77 -10.87
N MET A 32 -9.49 2.73 -9.55
CA MET A 32 -8.48 3.50 -8.82
C MET A 32 -7.07 3.06 -9.20
N MET A 33 -6.81 1.74 -9.25
CA MET A 33 -5.51 1.23 -9.71
C MET A 33 -5.19 1.63 -11.16
N SER A 34 -6.19 1.64 -12.05
CA SER A 34 -5.99 2.09 -13.43
C SER A 34 -5.59 3.56 -13.50
N GLN A 35 -6.21 4.43 -12.66
CA GLN A 35 -5.85 5.84 -12.57
C GLN A 35 -4.43 6.02 -12.04
N LEU A 36 -4.08 5.35 -10.94
CA LEU A 36 -2.74 5.44 -10.35
C LEU A 36 -1.63 4.99 -11.31
N ARG A 37 -1.87 3.96 -12.11
CA ARG A 37 -0.89 3.51 -13.13
C ARG A 37 -0.69 4.52 -14.26
N LYS A 38 -1.73 5.30 -14.59
CA LYS A 38 -1.62 6.38 -15.59
C LYS A 38 -0.91 7.61 -15.01
N GLU A 39 -1.15 7.91 -13.74
CA GLU A 39 -0.62 9.09 -13.05
C GLU A 39 0.84 8.91 -12.63
N TYR A 40 1.17 7.79 -12.00
CA TYR A 40 2.49 7.54 -11.40
C TYR A 40 3.33 6.51 -12.17
N GLY A 41 2.77 5.91 -13.22
CA GLY A 41 3.40 4.81 -13.94
C GLY A 41 3.12 3.44 -13.33
N MET A 42 3.27 2.42 -14.18
CA MET A 42 2.89 1.05 -13.85
C MET A 42 3.73 0.45 -12.73
N GLU A 43 5.05 0.69 -12.74
CA GLU A 43 5.95 0.14 -11.73
C GLU A 43 5.67 0.70 -10.34
N ILE A 44 5.61 2.03 -10.20
CA ILE A 44 5.40 2.71 -8.92
C ILE A 44 4.07 2.28 -8.32
N ALA A 45 2.98 2.38 -9.08
CA ALA A 45 1.65 2.04 -8.57
C ALA A 45 1.55 0.58 -8.10
N ASN A 46 2.11 -0.36 -8.86
CA ASN A 46 2.10 -1.78 -8.47
C ASN A 46 2.99 -2.05 -7.25
N ARG A 47 4.15 -1.38 -7.17
CA ARG A 47 5.08 -1.50 -6.05
C ARG A 47 4.48 -0.94 -4.76
N SER A 48 3.88 0.24 -4.80
CA SER A 48 3.16 0.85 -3.67
C SER A 48 2.02 -0.05 -3.20
N LEU A 49 1.22 -0.60 -4.12
CA LEU A 49 0.16 -1.56 -3.76
C LEU A 49 0.71 -2.80 -3.04
N ALA A 50 1.80 -3.38 -3.55
CA ALA A 50 2.44 -4.55 -2.94
C ALA A 50 2.97 -4.25 -1.53
N ARG A 51 3.60 -3.09 -1.31
CA ARG A 51 4.07 -2.65 0.00
C ARG A 51 2.92 -2.52 0.99
N ILE A 52 1.84 -1.85 0.61
CA ILE A 52 0.67 -1.69 1.48
C ILE A 52 0.03 -3.04 1.81
N ASN A 53 -0.13 -3.94 0.83
CA ASN A 53 -0.64 -5.28 1.07
C ASN A 53 0.27 -6.07 2.02
N LYS A 54 1.60 -5.97 1.87
CA LYS A 54 2.56 -6.60 2.77
C LYS A 54 2.46 -6.04 4.19
N ARG A 55 2.38 -4.72 4.37
CA ARG A 55 2.20 -4.07 5.68
C ARG A 55 0.92 -4.54 6.37
N ILE A 56 -0.20 -4.58 5.63
CA ILE A 56 -1.49 -5.07 6.16
C ILE A 56 -1.41 -6.55 6.53
N SER A 57 -0.77 -7.39 5.70
CA SER A 57 -0.59 -8.81 5.99
C SER A 57 0.27 -9.04 7.22
N ILE A 58 1.38 -8.33 7.37
CA ILE A 58 2.24 -8.41 8.56
C ILE A 58 1.46 -7.97 9.80
N LYS A 59 0.76 -6.83 9.74
CA LYS A 59 -0.08 -6.36 10.85
C LYS A 59 -1.14 -7.40 11.25
N SER A 60 -1.80 -8.00 10.27
CA SER A 60 -2.78 -9.07 10.49
C SER A 60 -2.15 -10.33 11.13
N LYS A 61 -0.93 -10.71 10.72
CA LYS A 61 -0.20 -11.83 11.31
C LYS A 61 0.20 -11.54 12.76
N MET A 62 0.70 -10.34 13.06
CA MET A 62 1.06 -9.98 14.44
C MET A 62 -0.16 -9.93 15.37
N THR A 63 -1.30 -9.42 14.90
CA THR A 63 -2.54 -9.47 15.70
C THR A 63 -3.01 -10.90 15.94
N LYS A 64 -2.80 -11.82 14.99
CA LYS A 64 -3.14 -13.25 15.16
C LYS A 64 -2.23 -13.95 16.17
N ILE A 65 -0.92 -13.73 16.07
CA ILE A 65 0.06 -14.31 17.01
C ILE A 65 -0.24 -13.85 18.44
N HIS A 66 -0.56 -12.56 18.64
CA HIS A 66 -0.88 -12.04 19.97
C HIS A 66 -2.21 -12.57 20.53
N SER A 67 -3.22 -12.81 19.69
CA SER A 67 -4.46 -13.46 20.12
C SER A 67 -4.29 -14.96 20.42
N ASP A 68 -3.39 -15.65 19.71
CA ASP A 68 -3.11 -17.07 19.93
C ASP A 68 -2.28 -17.30 21.21
N GLU A 69 -1.36 -16.37 21.57
CA GLU A 69 -0.60 -16.43 22.83
C GLU A 69 -1.45 -16.12 24.07
N PHE A 70 -2.51 -15.31 23.96
CA PHE A 70 -3.41 -15.00 25.08
C PHE A 70 -4.42 -16.13 25.37
N LEU A 71 -4.51 -17.13 24.49
CA LEU A 71 -5.43 -18.26 24.57
C LEU A 71 -4.78 -19.58 25.00
N MET A 72 -3.48 -19.56 25.37
CA MET A 72 -2.79 -20.65 26.08
C MET A 72 -2.66 -20.34 27.57
#